data_AF-A0A3A9BMI5-F1
#
_entry.id   AF-A0A3A9BMI5-F1
#
_cell.length_a   1.000
_cell.length_b   1.000
_cell.length_c   1.000
_cell.angle_alpha   90.00
_cell.angle_beta   90.00
_cell.angle_gamma   90.00
#
_symmetry.space_group_name_H-M   'P 1'
#
loop_
_entity.id
_entity.type
_entity.pdbx_description
1 polymer ?
#
loop_
_entity_poly.entity_id
_entity_poly.type
_entity_poly.pdbx_seq_one_letter_code
_entity_poly.pdbx_strand_id
1 'polypeptide(L)'
;MNNLKEGTMMSEKRYQISPIELVQWAEPLFGFGEGKATGFSEKTIAAYETAAGIRLPAALRDYYRACGKASLNCALHEIFIPDKKAKRFQKRLTFSYDHIDEDLETFSQPGEEDYPELAKIRALPREKWGEVTGNYLLFWCENQGCWYAGIKAEDLTQPNPAVYYNDQDDMYSWAPFSNSVQSFLLDIMLQNLEEGNYPDEFEDPVEIQKVLSEGSVDFQRLCEAYPFPGGRFCHTCLDTETNTLYVYGEEAEGRPAYLKVFKPDEEE
;
A
#
# COMPACT_ATOMS: atom_id res chain seq x y z
N MET A 1 -40.42 -9.62 38.37
CA MET A 1 -40.39 -8.95 37.06
C MET A 1 -39.22 -7.99 37.07
N ASN A 2 -38.03 -8.47 36.72
CA ASN A 2 -36.85 -7.63 36.59
C ASN A 2 -36.70 -7.25 35.11
N ASN A 3 -36.92 -5.97 34.80
CA ASN A 3 -36.50 -5.37 33.55
C ASN A 3 -34.98 -5.34 33.51
N LEU A 4 -34.35 -6.28 32.80
CA LEU A 4 -33.00 -6.06 32.32
C LEU A 4 -33.07 -5.15 31.10
N LYS A 5 -32.37 -4.03 31.21
CA LYS A 5 -31.98 -3.19 30.09
C LYS A 5 -31.29 -4.06 29.04
N GLU A 6 -31.93 -4.27 27.90
CA GLU A 6 -31.21 -4.60 26.67
C GLU A 6 -30.32 -3.40 26.36
N GLY A 7 -29.03 -3.55 26.69
CA GLY A 7 -28.01 -2.65 26.19
C GLY A 7 -28.05 -2.72 24.68
N THR A 8 -28.24 -1.58 24.04
CA THR A 8 -27.99 -1.37 22.62
C THR A 8 -26.64 -2.00 22.29
N MET A 9 -26.64 -3.15 21.59
CA MET A 9 -25.41 -3.64 20.96
C MET A 9 -25.05 -2.60 19.91
N MET A 10 -24.14 -1.69 20.26
CA MET A 10 -23.56 -0.74 19.34
C MET A 10 -22.89 -1.57 18.24
N SER A 11 -23.35 -1.42 16.99
CA SER A 11 -22.77 -2.11 15.83
C SER A 11 -21.25 -2.01 15.86
N GLU A 12 -20.52 -3.10 15.63
CA GLU A 12 -19.04 -3.13 15.60
C GLU A 12 -18.44 -2.45 14.34
N LYS A 13 -18.94 -1.27 13.98
CA LYS A 13 -18.37 -0.44 12.91
C LYS A 13 -17.01 0.09 13.33
N ARG A 14 -16.00 -0.21 12.53
CA ARG A 14 -14.61 0.23 12.73
C ARG A 14 -14.29 1.32 11.73
N TYR A 15 -13.95 2.49 12.26
CA TYR A 15 -13.58 3.66 11.48
C TYR A 15 -12.07 3.73 11.35
N GLN A 16 -11.62 4.13 10.17
CA GLN A 16 -10.24 4.43 9.82
C GLN A 16 -9.34 3.20 10.02
N ILE A 17 -9.79 2.06 9.48
CA ILE A 17 -9.11 0.78 9.60
C ILE A 17 -7.69 0.84 9.02
N SER A 18 -6.76 0.15 9.68
CA SER A 18 -5.39 0.03 9.19
C SER A 18 -5.28 -0.83 7.93
N PRO A 19 -4.18 -0.75 7.17
CA PRO A 19 -3.92 -1.66 6.04
C PRO A 19 -3.96 -3.14 6.45
N ILE A 20 -3.52 -3.45 7.67
CA ILE A 20 -3.53 -4.82 8.19
C ILE A 20 -4.98 -5.30 8.40
N GLU A 21 -5.82 -4.47 9.03
CA GLU A 21 -7.23 -4.79 9.23
C GLU A 21 -7.97 -4.95 7.89
N LEU A 22 -7.69 -4.07 6.93
CA LEU A 22 -8.24 -4.16 5.57
C LEU A 22 -7.92 -5.52 4.94
N VAL A 23 -6.63 -5.89 4.89
CA VAL A 23 -6.21 -7.15 4.25
C VAL A 23 -6.72 -8.37 5.02
N GLN A 24 -6.73 -8.33 6.35
CA GLN A 24 -7.25 -9.43 7.17
C GLN A 24 -8.75 -9.69 6.97
N TRP A 25 -9.52 -8.62 6.77
CA TRP A 25 -10.94 -8.72 6.43
C TRP A 25 -11.14 -9.14 4.97
N ALA A 26 -10.41 -8.51 4.04
CA ALA A 26 -10.65 -8.68 2.61
C ALA A 26 -10.13 -10.02 2.06
N GLU A 27 -8.97 -10.51 2.51
CA GLU A 27 -8.37 -11.73 1.98
C GLU A 27 -9.31 -12.95 1.96
N PRO A 28 -10.04 -13.31 3.04
CA PRO A 28 -10.94 -14.46 3.00
C PRO A 28 -12.23 -14.24 2.18
N LEU A 29 -12.54 -13.00 1.79
CA LEU A 29 -13.79 -12.64 1.11
C LEU A 29 -13.58 -12.36 -0.39
N PHE A 30 -12.48 -11.72 -0.73
CA PHE A 30 -12.16 -11.20 -2.07
C PHE A 30 -10.81 -11.69 -2.59
N GLY A 31 -9.96 -12.25 -1.71
CA GLY A 31 -8.67 -12.78 -2.09
C GLY A 31 -8.79 -14.08 -2.88
N PHE A 32 -7.79 -14.36 -3.70
CA PHE A 32 -7.65 -15.62 -4.44
C PHE A 32 -6.72 -16.63 -3.74
N GLY A 33 -6.28 -16.31 -2.52
CA GLY A 33 -5.53 -17.18 -1.63
C GLY A 33 -6.43 -18.15 -0.86
N GLU A 34 -5.82 -19.12 -0.16
CA GLU A 34 -6.56 -20.05 0.69
C GLU A 34 -6.75 -19.48 2.10
N GLY A 35 -7.99 -19.12 2.43
CA GLY A 35 -8.41 -18.80 3.79
C GLY A 35 -7.98 -17.41 4.26
N LYS A 36 -7.53 -17.31 5.52
CA LYS A 36 -7.22 -16.02 6.16
C LYS A 36 -5.86 -15.50 5.72
N ALA A 37 -5.70 -14.18 5.70
CA ALA A 37 -4.41 -13.52 5.52
C ALA A 37 -3.37 -14.07 6.51
N THR A 38 -2.18 -14.41 6.00
CA THR A 38 -1.03 -14.81 6.80
C THR A 38 0.19 -13.99 6.42
N GLY A 39 1.16 -13.89 7.32
CA GLY A 39 2.40 -13.17 7.08
C GLY A 39 3.65 -14.04 7.05
N PHE A 40 4.78 -13.37 6.89
CA PHE A 40 6.10 -13.97 6.94
C PHE A 40 6.53 -14.26 8.37
N SER A 41 7.28 -15.35 8.53
CA SER A 41 7.87 -15.68 9.82
C SER A 41 8.94 -14.66 10.19
N GLU A 42 9.16 -14.46 11.50
CA GLU A 42 10.23 -13.60 11.98
C GLU A 42 11.61 -14.03 11.45
N LYS A 43 11.81 -15.35 11.31
CA LYS A 43 13.03 -15.90 10.72
C LYS A 43 13.24 -15.44 9.27
N THR A 44 12.17 -15.36 8.47
CA THR A 44 12.24 -14.92 7.07
C THR A 44 12.65 -13.45 7.00
N ILE A 45 11.93 -12.60 7.74
CA ILE A 45 12.18 -11.15 7.74
C ILE A 45 13.57 -10.84 8.29
N ALA A 46 13.95 -11.42 9.43
CA ALA A 46 15.27 -11.22 10.03
C ALA A 46 16.41 -11.71 9.13
N ALA A 47 16.19 -12.79 8.38
CA ALA A 47 17.18 -13.29 7.42
C ALA A 47 17.36 -12.33 6.23
N TYR A 48 16.28 -11.69 5.77
CA TYR A 48 16.37 -10.63 4.74
C TYR A 48 17.11 -9.41 5.29
N GLU A 49 16.69 -8.88 6.44
CA GLU A 49 17.32 -7.73 7.10
C GLU A 49 18.82 -7.92 7.34
N THR A 50 19.20 -9.09 7.84
CA THR A 50 20.62 -9.43 8.07
C THR A 50 21.39 -9.45 6.75
N ALA A 51 20.81 -9.99 5.69
CA ALA A 51 21.47 -10.07 4.38
C ALA A 51 21.59 -8.69 3.70
N ALA A 52 20.58 -7.84 3.88
CA ALA A 52 20.56 -6.48 3.34
C ALA A 52 21.32 -5.46 4.23
N GLY A 53 21.69 -5.85 5.45
CA GLY A 53 22.38 -4.95 6.39
C GLY A 53 21.50 -3.81 6.91
N ILE A 54 20.17 -3.99 6.93
CA ILE A 54 19.20 -2.97 7.33
C ILE A 54 18.23 -3.48 8.40
N ARG A 55 17.42 -2.57 8.93
CA ARG A 55 16.17 -2.90 9.62
C ARG A 55 15.02 -2.31 8.83
N LEU A 56 13.96 -3.09 8.63
CA LEU A 56 12.74 -2.59 8.02
C LEU A 56 12.02 -1.66 9.00
N PRO A 57 11.40 -0.56 8.52
CA PRO A 57 10.49 0.24 9.33
C PRO A 57 9.43 -0.61 10.02
N ALA A 58 9.07 -0.23 11.25
CA ALA A 58 8.12 -0.98 12.07
C ALA A 58 6.78 -1.22 11.34
N ALA A 59 6.23 -0.19 10.69
CA ALA A 59 5.00 -0.29 9.93
C ALA A 59 5.08 -1.34 8.80
N LEU A 60 6.17 -1.34 8.03
CA LEU A 60 6.36 -2.30 6.94
C LEU A 60 6.62 -3.72 7.47
N ARG A 61 7.41 -3.84 8.55
CA ARG A 61 7.66 -5.12 9.22
C ARG A 61 6.37 -5.74 9.72
N ASP A 62 5.57 -4.96 10.45
CA ASP A 62 4.34 -5.43 11.08
C ASP A 62 3.33 -5.87 10.02
N TYR A 63 3.22 -5.12 8.92
CA TYR A 63 2.43 -5.51 7.76
C TYR A 63 2.88 -6.86 7.18
N TYR A 64 4.18 -7.03 6.90
CA TYR A 64 4.70 -8.31 6.40
C TYR A 64 4.44 -9.48 7.34
N ARG A 65 4.54 -9.24 8.66
CA ARG A 65 4.29 -10.27 9.68
C ARG A 65 2.82 -10.65 9.80
N ALA A 66 1.92 -9.69 9.61
CA ALA A 66 0.49 -9.92 9.74
C ALA A 66 -0.12 -10.55 8.49
N CYS A 67 0.19 -10.00 7.31
CA CYS A 67 -0.53 -10.29 6.08
C CYS A 67 0.34 -10.26 4.81
N GLY A 68 1.68 -10.27 4.92
CA GLY A 68 2.58 -10.18 3.76
C GLY A 68 2.49 -11.33 2.74
N LYS A 69 1.77 -12.42 3.04
CA LYS A 69 1.51 -13.53 2.10
C LYS A 69 0.09 -13.54 1.56
N ALA A 70 -0.75 -12.58 1.95
CA ALA A 70 -2.09 -12.44 1.41
C ALA A 70 -2.01 -12.26 -0.11
N SER A 71 -2.89 -12.94 -0.84
CA SER A 71 -3.03 -12.84 -2.29
C SER A 71 -3.35 -11.43 -2.76
N LEU A 72 -4.07 -10.66 -1.92
CA LEU A 72 -4.37 -9.25 -2.19
C LEU A 72 -3.12 -8.39 -2.42
N ASN A 73 -1.94 -8.80 -1.92
CA ASN A 73 -0.68 -8.11 -2.17
C ASN A 73 -0.20 -8.15 -3.63
N CYS A 74 -0.84 -8.95 -4.49
CA CYS A 74 -0.49 -9.04 -5.91
C CYS A 74 -1.74 -9.19 -6.82
N ALA A 75 -2.89 -8.63 -6.40
CA ALA A 75 -4.12 -8.69 -7.18
C ALA A 75 -4.07 -7.77 -8.42
N LEU A 76 -3.65 -6.52 -8.23
CA LEU A 76 -3.39 -5.56 -9.30
C LEU A 76 -1.91 -5.20 -9.31
N HIS A 77 -1.46 -4.47 -8.29
CA HIS A 77 -0.07 -4.11 -8.10
C HIS A 77 0.64 -5.09 -7.16
N GLU A 78 1.96 -5.24 -7.32
CA GLU A 78 2.77 -6.19 -6.55
C GLU A 78 3.47 -5.49 -5.39
N ILE A 79 3.21 -5.96 -4.16
CA ILE A 79 4.04 -5.67 -2.99
C ILE A 79 5.20 -6.67 -2.96
N PHE A 80 6.43 -6.17 -3.05
CA PHE A 80 7.61 -7.02 -2.95
C PHE A 80 7.76 -7.60 -1.54
N ILE A 81 8.41 -8.76 -1.46
CA ILE A 81 8.47 -9.58 -0.25
C ILE A 81 9.87 -9.61 0.36
N PRO A 82 9.99 -9.74 1.70
CA PRO A 82 11.25 -9.84 2.41
C PRO A 82 11.80 -11.28 2.37
N ASP A 83 11.87 -11.90 1.18
CA ASP A 83 12.51 -13.20 0.98
C ASP A 83 13.72 -13.06 0.07
N LYS A 84 14.91 -13.33 0.61
CA LYS A 84 16.17 -13.27 -0.15
C LYS A 84 16.20 -14.20 -1.37
N LYS A 85 15.38 -15.26 -1.37
CA LYS A 85 15.25 -16.22 -2.46
C LYS A 85 14.28 -15.76 -3.56
N ALA A 86 13.46 -14.74 -3.30
CA ALA A 86 12.60 -14.16 -4.31
C ALA A 86 13.43 -13.53 -5.44
N LYS A 87 12.85 -13.47 -6.64
CA LYS A 87 13.52 -12.88 -7.81
C LYS A 87 13.64 -11.37 -7.62
N ARG A 88 14.84 -10.83 -7.89
CA ARG A 88 15.09 -9.38 -7.94
C ARG A 88 14.17 -8.71 -8.95
N PHE A 89 13.77 -7.48 -8.65
CA PHE A 89 13.00 -6.60 -9.54
C PHE A 89 11.67 -7.17 -10.05
N GLN A 90 11.24 -8.29 -9.47
CA GLN A 90 9.97 -8.95 -9.75
C GLN A 90 9.18 -9.15 -8.47
N LYS A 91 9.84 -9.68 -7.42
CA LYS A 91 9.17 -9.99 -6.15
C LYS A 91 9.98 -9.64 -4.93
N ARG A 92 11.29 -9.44 -5.03
CA ARG A 92 12.15 -9.23 -3.87
C ARG A 92 12.30 -7.75 -3.56
N LEU A 93 12.26 -7.41 -2.27
CA LEU A 93 12.75 -6.12 -1.79
C LEU A 93 14.19 -5.85 -2.25
N THR A 94 14.39 -4.81 -3.06
CA THR A 94 15.69 -4.42 -3.62
C THR A 94 15.90 -2.93 -3.48
N PHE A 95 17.16 -2.49 -3.53
CA PHE A 95 17.47 -1.06 -3.57
C PHE A 95 17.39 -0.52 -4.99
N SER A 96 16.99 0.73 -5.20
CA SER A 96 16.97 1.37 -6.51
C SER A 96 18.35 1.37 -7.17
N TYR A 97 19.43 1.52 -6.39
CA TYR A 97 20.80 1.41 -6.89
C TYR A 97 21.11 0.02 -7.45
N ASP A 98 20.49 -1.04 -6.95
CA ASP A 98 20.69 -2.35 -7.54
C ASP A 98 20.06 -2.46 -8.93
N HIS A 99 18.98 -1.72 -9.17
CA HIS A 99 18.35 -1.66 -10.49
C HIS A 99 19.22 -0.85 -11.46
N ILE A 100 19.77 0.27 -10.98
CA ILE A 100 20.76 1.06 -11.73
C ILE A 100 22.01 0.23 -12.07
N ASP A 101 22.50 -0.64 -11.17
CA ASP A 101 23.59 -1.58 -11.50
C ASP A 101 23.21 -2.48 -12.69
N GLU A 102 21.99 -3.02 -12.73
CA GLU A 102 21.48 -3.87 -13.83
C GLU A 102 21.34 -3.09 -15.15
N ASP A 103 20.88 -1.84 -15.09
CA ASP A 103 20.85 -0.93 -16.25
C ASP A 103 22.26 -0.68 -16.79
N LEU A 104 23.24 -0.44 -15.92
CA LEU A 104 24.64 -0.21 -16.33
C LEU A 104 25.26 -1.45 -16.99
N GLU A 105 24.91 -2.65 -16.51
CA GLU A 105 25.33 -3.92 -17.10
C GLU A 105 24.67 -4.14 -18.47
N THR A 106 23.38 -3.79 -18.61
CA THR A 106 22.60 -3.96 -19.83
C THR A 106 23.02 -2.97 -20.91
N PHE A 107 23.05 -1.69 -20.57
CA PHE A 107 23.48 -0.60 -21.43
C PHE A 107 24.98 -0.40 -21.25
N SER A 108 25.81 -1.28 -21.79
CA SER A 108 27.25 -1.27 -21.47
C SER A 108 27.99 -0.02 -22.01
N GLN A 109 27.43 0.68 -23.00
CA GLN A 109 28.05 1.84 -23.63
C GLN A 109 27.19 3.12 -23.56
N PRO A 110 27.83 4.31 -23.43
CA PRO A 110 27.13 5.59 -23.56
C PRO A 110 26.41 5.71 -24.93
N GLY A 111 25.15 6.17 -24.92
CA GLY A 111 24.35 6.39 -26.13
C GLY A 111 23.46 5.22 -26.57
N GLU A 112 23.45 4.09 -25.84
CA GLU A 112 22.50 2.99 -26.06
C GLU A 112 21.08 3.32 -25.52
N GLU A 113 21.00 4.11 -24.45
CA GLU A 113 19.84 4.93 -24.03
C GLU A 113 20.36 6.19 -23.32
N ASP A 114 19.76 7.35 -23.61
CA ASP A 114 20.38 8.67 -23.40
C ASP A 114 19.74 9.45 -22.23
N TYR A 115 19.56 8.80 -21.07
CA TYR A 115 19.22 9.53 -19.84
C TYR A 115 20.45 10.31 -19.37
N PRO A 116 20.39 11.67 -19.26
CA PRO A 116 21.51 12.47 -18.78
C PRO A 116 22.02 12.02 -17.40
N GLU A 117 21.13 11.48 -16.57
CA GLU A 117 21.38 10.96 -15.23
C GLU A 117 22.22 9.69 -15.28
N LEU A 118 21.91 8.74 -16.18
CA LEU A 118 22.70 7.51 -16.36
C LEU A 118 24.13 7.83 -16.79
N ALA A 119 24.33 8.85 -17.63
CA ALA A 119 25.67 9.31 -18.01
C ALA A 119 26.46 9.87 -16.81
N LYS A 120 25.81 10.63 -15.92
CA LYS A 120 26.44 11.11 -14.66
C LYS A 120 26.78 9.95 -13.74
N ILE A 121 25.86 8.99 -13.59
CA ILE A 121 26.03 7.77 -12.78
C ILE A 121 27.24 6.95 -13.23
N ARG A 122 27.44 6.75 -14.55
CA ARG A 122 28.62 6.06 -15.11
C ARG A 122 29.94 6.72 -14.75
N ALA A 123 29.95 8.05 -14.66
CA ALA A 123 31.16 8.82 -14.38
C ALA A 123 31.52 8.82 -12.89
N LEU A 124 30.65 8.32 -12.02
CA LEU A 124 30.81 8.34 -10.57
C LEU A 124 30.99 6.92 -10.01
N PRO A 125 31.85 6.75 -8.98
CA PRO A 125 31.81 5.52 -8.20
C PRO A 125 30.47 5.40 -7.47
N ARG A 126 30.01 4.17 -7.20
CA ARG A 126 28.68 3.89 -6.64
C ARG A 126 28.38 4.65 -5.34
N GLU A 127 29.39 4.85 -4.50
CA GLU A 127 29.27 5.58 -3.23
C GLU A 127 28.91 7.06 -3.43
N LYS A 128 29.10 7.60 -4.64
CA LYS A 128 28.80 8.98 -5.00
C LYS A 128 27.54 9.16 -5.83
N TRP A 129 26.79 8.09 -6.11
CA TRP A 129 25.52 8.20 -6.84
C TRP A 129 24.49 9.10 -6.14
N GLY A 130 24.64 9.31 -4.83
CA GLY A 130 23.84 10.28 -4.05
C GLY A 130 23.96 11.73 -4.54
N GLU A 131 24.97 12.05 -5.35
CA GLU A 131 25.12 13.34 -6.04
C GLU A 131 24.12 13.49 -7.22
N VAL A 132 23.50 12.40 -7.68
CA VAL A 132 22.58 12.36 -8.82
C VAL A 132 21.16 11.97 -8.40
N THR A 133 21.01 10.88 -7.65
CA THR A 133 19.70 10.37 -7.18
C THR A 133 19.83 9.71 -5.81
N GLY A 134 18.72 9.59 -5.09
CA GLY A 134 18.67 8.88 -3.82
C GLY A 134 18.66 7.36 -3.99
N ASN A 135 19.03 6.64 -2.93
CA ASN A 135 18.85 5.19 -2.86
C ASN A 135 17.55 4.86 -2.11
N TYR A 136 16.68 4.05 -2.71
CA TYR A 136 15.37 3.73 -2.18
C TYR A 136 15.22 2.22 -2.01
N LEU A 137 14.72 1.76 -0.86
CA LEU A 137 14.26 0.39 -0.69
C LEU A 137 12.92 0.24 -1.40
N LEU A 138 12.93 -0.40 -2.56
CA LEU A 138 11.74 -0.67 -3.37
C LEU A 138 10.92 -1.78 -2.71
N PHE A 139 9.64 -1.51 -2.47
CA PHE A 139 8.72 -2.48 -1.87
C PHE A 139 7.39 -2.64 -2.61
N TRP A 140 7.22 -1.91 -3.71
CA TRP A 140 6.03 -1.98 -4.55
C TRP A 140 6.39 -1.74 -6.02
N CYS A 141 5.62 -2.36 -6.90
CA CYS A 141 5.69 -2.21 -8.35
C CYS A 141 4.28 -2.14 -8.93
N GLU A 142 4.07 -1.18 -9.82
CA GLU A 142 2.86 -1.05 -10.62
C GLU A 142 2.71 -2.25 -11.58
N ASN A 143 1.48 -2.54 -12.02
CA ASN A 143 1.10 -3.78 -12.72
C ASN A 143 1.72 -3.93 -14.12
N GLN A 144 2.19 -2.85 -14.73
CA GLN A 144 2.92 -2.83 -16.00
C GLN A 144 4.44 -2.85 -15.80
N GLY A 145 4.92 -2.68 -14.57
CA GLY A 145 6.34 -2.70 -14.25
C GLY A 145 7.07 -1.39 -14.55
N CYS A 146 6.35 -0.30 -14.79
CA CYS A 146 6.94 1.00 -15.10
C CYS A 146 7.23 1.81 -13.84
N TRP A 147 6.32 1.76 -12.86
CA TRP A 147 6.45 2.52 -11.62
C TRP A 147 6.80 1.64 -10.43
N TYR A 148 7.69 2.17 -9.61
CA TYR A 148 8.20 1.61 -8.38
C TYR A 148 7.99 2.62 -7.26
N ALA A 149 7.71 2.11 -6.07
CA ALA A 149 7.64 2.92 -4.87
C ALA A 149 8.56 2.37 -3.79
N GLY A 150 9.13 3.28 -3.02
CA GLY A 150 10.18 2.95 -2.07
C GLY A 150 10.36 3.96 -0.95
N ILE A 151 11.10 3.50 0.05
CA ILE A 151 11.50 4.30 1.22
C ILE A 151 12.95 4.71 1.02
N LYS A 152 13.28 5.99 1.23
CA LYS A 152 14.68 6.45 1.19
C LYS A 152 15.53 5.66 2.18
N ALA A 153 16.71 5.24 1.77
CA ALA A 153 17.60 4.43 2.59
C ALA A 153 17.94 5.08 3.94
N GLU A 154 18.09 6.41 3.97
CA GLU A 154 18.32 7.20 5.19
C GLU A 154 17.14 7.22 6.16
N ASP A 155 15.92 7.02 5.66
CA ASP A 155 14.68 7.06 6.43
C ASP A 155 14.27 5.69 6.99
N LEU A 156 15.01 4.61 6.68
CA LEU A 156 14.70 3.25 7.14
C LEU A 156 14.69 3.09 8.67
N THR A 157 15.32 4.01 9.40
CA THR A 157 15.31 4.02 10.87
C THR A 157 14.03 4.59 11.46
N GLN A 158 13.23 5.31 10.68
CA GLN A 158 11.94 5.82 11.11
C GLN A 158 10.92 4.67 11.17
N PRO A 159 10.00 4.65 12.14
CA PRO A 159 9.06 3.54 12.30
C PRO A 159 8.02 3.47 11.17
N ASN A 160 7.64 4.62 10.59
CA ASN A 160 6.63 4.73 9.55
C ASN A 160 6.98 5.88 8.59
N PRO A 161 8.06 5.74 7.78
CA PRO A 161 8.60 6.81 6.94
C PRO A 161 7.71 7.13 5.74
N ALA A 162 7.95 8.29 5.14
CA ALA A 162 7.35 8.67 3.86
C ALA A 162 7.76 7.71 2.72
N VAL A 163 6.89 7.63 1.72
CA VAL A 163 7.08 6.78 0.53
C VAL A 163 7.14 7.67 -0.70
N TYR A 164 8.07 7.34 -1.60
CA TYR A 164 8.30 8.02 -2.87
C TYR A 164 8.06 7.05 -4.01
N TYR A 165 7.76 7.56 -5.19
CA TYR A 165 7.65 6.78 -6.42
C TYR A 165 8.47 7.44 -7.53
N ASN A 166 8.84 6.67 -8.55
CA ASN A 166 9.48 7.21 -9.74
C ASN A 166 8.45 7.77 -10.73
N ASP A 167 8.44 9.08 -10.93
CA ASP A 167 7.37 9.79 -11.65
C ASP A 167 7.69 10.04 -13.14
N GLN A 168 8.82 9.55 -13.63
CA GLN A 168 9.31 9.74 -15.01
C GLN A 168 9.74 8.43 -15.69
N ASP A 169 9.19 7.28 -15.28
CA ASP A 169 9.55 5.95 -15.81
C ASP A 169 11.05 5.62 -15.76
N ASP A 170 11.78 6.23 -14.81
CA ASP A 170 13.23 6.07 -14.64
C ASP A 170 13.59 5.75 -13.16
N MET A 171 14.87 5.50 -12.84
CA MET A 171 15.34 5.28 -11.46
C MET A 171 15.96 6.53 -10.80
N TYR A 172 15.90 7.68 -11.46
CA TYR A 172 16.65 8.89 -11.12
C TYR A 172 15.74 10.01 -10.59
N SER A 173 14.49 10.02 -11.03
CA SER A 173 13.45 11.00 -10.74
C SER A 173 12.47 10.42 -9.73
N TRP A 174 12.31 11.09 -8.59
CA TRP A 174 11.50 10.60 -7.48
C TRP A 174 10.60 11.70 -6.92
N ALA A 175 9.32 11.43 -6.81
CA ALA A 175 8.32 12.32 -6.23
C ALA A 175 7.74 11.74 -4.93
N PRO A 176 7.34 12.56 -3.95
CA PRO A 176 6.59 12.09 -2.79
C PRO A 176 5.27 11.45 -3.22
N PHE A 177 4.98 10.25 -2.72
CA PHE A 177 3.69 9.58 -2.91
C PHE A 177 2.82 9.74 -1.66
N SER A 178 3.36 9.36 -0.50
CA SER A 178 2.63 9.43 0.76
C SER A 178 3.54 9.76 1.94
N ASN A 179 2.93 10.24 3.02
CA ASN A 179 3.65 10.67 4.22
C ASN A 179 3.99 9.51 5.16
N SER A 180 3.50 8.30 4.90
CA SER A 180 3.82 7.11 5.68
C SER A 180 3.59 5.80 4.92
N VAL A 181 4.35 4.76 5.28
CA VAL A 181 4.14 3.39 4.78
C VAL A 181 2.71 2.92 5.00
N GLN A 182 2.09 3.22 6.15
CA GLN A 182 0.70 2.82 6.39
C GLN A 182 -0.26 3.50 5.43
N SER A 183 -0.10 4.81 5.17
CA SER A 183 -0.95 5.51 4.21
C SER A 183 -0.77 4.99 2.78
N PHE A 184 0.46 4.66 2.38
CA PHE A 184 0.75 4.01 1.09
C PHE A 184 0.05 2.66 0.98
N LEU A 185 0.28 1.78 1.96
CA LEU A 185 -0.27 0.42 1.94
C LEU A 185 -1.79 0.42 1.94
N LEU A 186 -2.44 1.35 2.65
CA LEU A 186 -3.90 1.45 2.64
C LEU A 186 -4.42 1.76 1.23
N ASP A 187 -3.83 2.76 0.57
CA ASP A 187 -4.21 3.17 -0.78
C ASP A 187 -4.03 2.03 -1.79
N ILE A 188 -2.83 1.41 -1.82
CA ILE A 188 -2.56 0.30 -2.73
C ILE A 188 -3.47 -0.90 -2.45
N MET A 189 -3.75 -1.23 -1.19
CA MET A 189 -4.63 -2.36 -0.88
C MET A 189 -6.09 -2.09 -1.27
N LEU A 190 -6.55 -0.84 -1.25
CA LEU A 190 -7.86 -0.48 -1.77
C LEU A 190 -7.94 -0.62 -3.29
N GLN A 191 -6.90 -0.18 -4.01
CA GLN A 191 -6.81 -0.36 -5.47
C GLN A 191 -6.74 -1.84 -5.85
N ASN A 192 -5.92 -2.62 -5.15
CA ASN A 192 -5.83 -4.06 -5.33
C ASN A 192 -7.15 -4.78 -4.99
N LEU A 193 -7.94 -4.26 -4.03
CA LEU A 193 -9.26 -4.80 -3.71
C LEU A 193 -10.28 -4.47 -4.79
N GLU A 194 -10.20 -3.29 -5.40
CA GLU A 194 -11.12 -2.90 -6.48
C GLU A 194 -10.96 -3.76 -7.73
N GLU A 195 -9.74 -4.24 -8.00
CA GLU A 195 -9.45 -5.13 -9.12
C GLU A 195 -10.27 -6.43 -9.03
N GLY A 196 -11.23 -6.55 -9.94
CA GLY A 196 -12.09 -7.73 -10.07
C GLY A 196 -13.30 -7.78 -9.14
N ASN A 197 -13.42 -6.88 -8.15
CA ASN A 197 -14.53 -6.89 -7.18
C ASN A 197 -15.57 -5.77 -7.39
N TYR A 198 -15.31 -4.82 -8.30
CA TYR A 198 -16.25 -3.78 -8.79
C TYR A 198 -17.23 -3.25 -7.71
N PRO A 199 -16.77 -2.40 -6.77
CA PRO A 199 -17.63 -1.88 -5.71
C PRO A 199 -18.77 -1.05 -6.28
N ASP A 200 -19.87 -0.94 -5.51
CA ASP A 200 -20.89 0.06 -5.81
C ASP A 200 -20.27 1.46 -5.60
N GLU A 201 -20.33 2.32 -6.61
CA GLU A 201 -19.72 3.66 -6.59
C GLU A 201 -20.75 4.77 -6.72
N PHE A 202 -20.61 5.80 -5.88
CA PHE A 202 -21.52 6.94 -5.79
C PHE A 202 -20.74 8.25 -5.75
N GLU A 203 -21.06 9.20 -6.63
CA GLU A 203 -20.46 10.55 -6.66
C GLU A 203 -21.48 11.63 -6.26
N ASP A 204 -22.80 11.36 -6.36
CA ASP A 204 -23.82 12.33 -5.97
C ASP A 204 -23.89 12.47 -4.45
N PRO A 205 -23.71 13.68 -3.87
CA PRO A 205 -23.69 13.87 -2.43
C PRO A 205 -24.98 13.45 -1.71
N VAL A 206 -26.14 13.55 -2.35
CA VAL A 206 -27.43 13.13 -1.75
C VAL A 206 -27.49 11.62 -1.69
N GLU A 207 -27.05 10.94 -2.75
CA GLU A 207 -26.96 9.48 -2.79
C GLU A 207 -25.94 8.93 -1.80
N ILE A 208 -24.75 9.54 -1.70
CA ILE A 208 -23.73 9.19 -0.70
C ILE A 208 -24.34 9.25 0.72
N GLN A 209 -25.00 10.36 1.07
CA GLN A 209 -25.62 10.51 2.40
C GLN A 209 -26.74 9.49 2.64
N LYS A 210 -27.51 9.16 1.61
CA LYS A 210 -28.56 8.13 1.69
C LYS A 210 -27.95 6.76 1.96
N VAL A 211 -26.94 6.33 1.21
CA VAL A 211 -26.28 5.01 1.36
C VAL A 211 -25.64 4.88 2.75
N LEU A 212 -24.94 5.92 3.22
CA LEU A 212 -24.35 5.93 4.55
C LEU A 212 -25.42 5.85 5.65
N SER A 213 -26.54 6.57 5.50
CA SER A 213 -27.65 6.54 6.44
C SER A 213 -28.32 5.16 6.50
N GLU A 214 -28.54 4.53 5.34
CA GLU A 214 -29.10 3.18 5.23
C GLU A 214 -28.16 2.14 5.88
N GLY A 215 -26.84 2.29 5.71
CA GLY A 215 -25.83 1.48 6.38
C GLY A 215 -25.62 1.80 7.85
N SER A 216 -26.32 2.80 8.42
CA SER A 216 -26.08 3.32 9.77
C SER A 216 -24.61 3.72 10.02
N VAL A 217 -23.94 4.27 8.99
CA VAL A 217 -22.58 4.78 9.06
C VAL A 217 -22.61 6.24 9.51
N ASP A 218 -21.86 6.56 10.55
CA ASP A 218 -21.70 7.92 11.06
C ASP A 218 -20.73 8.69 10.17
N PHE A 219 -21.27 9.60 9.35
CA PHE A 219 -20.48 10.38 8.40
C PHE A 219 -19.45 11.29 9.08
N GLN A 220 -19.76 11.82 10.28
CA GLN A 220 -18.82 12.67 10.99
C GLN A 220 -17.60 11.86 11.45
N ARG A 221 -17.83 10.64 11.98
CA ARG A 221 -16.75 9.73 12.36
C ARG A 221 -15.97 9.20 11.16
N LEU A 222 -16.65 8.96 10.04
CA LEU A 222 -16.01 8.56 8.79
C LEU A 222 -14.99 9.61 8.34
N CYS A 223 -15.31 10.91 8.44
CA CYS A 223 -14.39 11.97 8.05
C CYS A 223 -13.26 12.25 9.07
N GLU A 224 -13.12 11.46 10.14
CA GLU A 224 -12.01 11.63 11.09
C GLU A 224 -10.67 11.22 10.45
N ALA A 225 -9.60 11.86 10.90
CA ALA A 225 -8.24 11.58 10.44
C ALA A 225 -7.75 10.21 10.92
N TYR A 226 -6.91 9.56 10.10
CA TYR A 226 -6.22 8.33 10.51
C TYR A 226 -5.25 8.58 11.67
N PRO A 227 -5.00 7.54 12.50
CA PRO A 227 -4.02 7.61 13.59
C PRO A 227 -2.56 7.55 13.11
N PHE A 228 -2.30 7.59 11.80
CA PHE A 228 -0.96 7.62 11.21
C PHE A 228 -0.80 8.79 10.23
N PRO A 229 0.44 9.28 10.00
CA PRO A 229 0.67 10.39 9.08
C PRO A 229 0.25 10.03 7.65
N GLY A 230 -0.44 10.94 6.96
CA GLY A 230 -1.01 10.65 5.64
C GLY A 230 -2.43 10.11 5.77
N GLY A 231 -3.38 10.80 5.16
CA GLY A 231 -4.81 10.53 5.34
C GLY A 231 -5.68 11.50 4.55
N ARG A 232 -5.28 11.82 3.31
CA ARG A 232 -6.05 12.70 2.40
C ARG A 232 -6.62 11.99 1.18
N PHE A 233 -6.47 10.67 1.09
CA PHE A 233 -6.85 9.94 -0.13
C PHE A 233 -8.28 9.41 -0.03
N CYS A 234 -8.62 8.77 1.09
CA CYS A 234 -9.95 8.31 1.43
C CYS A 234 -10.05 8.00 2.94
N HIS A 235 -11.28 7.77 3.40
CA HIS A 235 -11.67 7.38 4.74
C HIS A 235 -12.39 6.04 4.70
N THR A 236 -12.26 5.21 5.73
CA THR A 236 -12.83 3.86 5.73
C THR A 236 -13.74 3.61 6.93
N CYS A 237 -14.88 2.96 6.69
CA CYS A 237 -15.70 2.35 7.73
C CYS A 237 -15.96 0.90 7.36
N LEU A 238 -15.47 -0.03 8.19
CA LEU A 238 -15.75 -1.45 8.07
C LEU A 238 -16.89 -1.84 9.00
N ASP A 239 -17.98 -2.33 8.43
CA ASP A 239 -19.03 -3.04 9.13
C ASP A 239 -18.74 -4.55 9.10
N THR A 240 -18.29 -5.10 10.23
CA THR A 240 -17.97 -6.53 10.34
C THR A 240 -19.21 -7.41 10.52
N GLU A 241 -20.37 -6.84 10.84
CA GLU A 241 -21.62 -7.61 10.96
C GLU A 241 -22.18 -7.94 9.58
N THR A 242 -22.10 -6.98 8.65
CA THR A 242 -22.59 -7.15 7.27
C THR A 242 -21.49 -7.45 6.25
N ASN A 243 -20.23 -7.54 6.69
CA ASN A 243 -19.05 -7.63 5.81
C ASN A 243 -19.06 -6.55 4.73
N THR A 244 -19.29 -5.30 5.12
CA THR A 244 -19.36 -4.18 4.20
C THR A 244 -18.28 -3.16 4.52
N LEU A 245 -17.46 -2.81 3.53
CA LEU A 245 -16.48 -1.75 3.64
C LEU A 245 -16.96 -0.53 2.86
N TYR A 246 -17.09 0.59 3.57
CA TYR A 246 -17.36 1.91 3.00
C TYR A 246 -16.05 2.66 2.86
N VAL A 247 -15.77 3.19 1.68
CA VAL A 247 -14.57 3.98 1.36
C VAL A 247 -15.01 5.33 0.82
N TYR A 248 -14.85 6.38 1.62
CA TYR A 248 -15.24 7.74 1.27
C TYR A 248 -14.03 8.58 0.86
N GLY A 249 -14.01 9.08 -0.37
CA GLY A 249 -13.03 10.06 -0.82
C GLY A 249 -13.55 11.48 -0.67
N GLU A 250 -12.77 12.35 -0.03
CA GLU A 250 -13.06 13.78 -0.01
C GLU A 250 -12.88 14.41 -1.41
N GLU A 251 -13.65 15.46 -1.68
CA GLU A 251 -13.48 16.30 -2.87
C GLU A 251 -12.06 16.90 -2.88
N ALA A 252 -11.40 16.80 -4.04
CA ALA A 252 -10.06 17.32 -4.28
C ALA A 252 -9.99 17.98 -5.67
N GLU A 253 -8.89 18.68 -5.96
CA GLU A 253 -8.70 19.32 -7.25
C GLU A 253 -8.79 18.29 -8.39
N GLY A 254 -9.79 18.43 -9.26
CA GLY A 254 -10.05 17.51 -10.36
C GLY A 254 -10.68 16.17 -9.98
N ARG A 255 -11.13 15.98 -8.72
CA ARG A 255 -11.76 14.74 -8.24
C ARG A 255 -12.98 15.06 -7.36
N PRO A 256 -14.21 14.71 -7.77
CA PRO A 256 -15.37 14.87 -6.90
C PRO A 256 -15.25 13.99 -5.65
N ALA A 257 -16.03 14.31 -4.60
CA ALA A 257 -16.20 13.36 -3.51
C ALA A 257 -16.86 12.09 -4.02
N TYR A 258 -16.50 10.95 -3.44
CA TYR A 258 -17.07 9.66 -3.83
C TYR A 258 -17.26 8.75 -2.63
N LEU A 259 -18.13 7.75 -2.77
CA LEU A 259 -18.26 6.62 -1.88
C LEU A 259 -18.17 5.34 -2.69
N LYS A 260 -17.24 4.45 -2.33
CA LYS A 260 -17.19 3.07 -2.80
C LYS A 260 -17.67 2.14 -1.69
N VAL A 261 -18.53 1.19 -2.03
CA VAL A 261 -19.07 0.20 -1.09
C VAL A 261 -18.70 -1.20 -1.58
N PHE A 262 -17.84 -1.87 -0.81
CA PHE A 262 -17.43 -3.24 -1.05
C PHE A 262 -18.26 -4.18 -0.18
N LYS A 263 -18.83 -5.22 -0.79
CA LYS A 263 -19.58 -6.29 -0.13
C LYS A 263 -19.27 -7.60 -0.86
N PRO A 264 -19.17 -8.74 -0.16
CA PRO A 264 -19.06 -10.03 -0.83
C PRO A 264 -20.31 -10.26 -1.69
N ASP A 265 -20.15 -10.98 -2.80
CA ASP A 265 -21.31 -11.44 -3.58
C ASP A 265 -22.24 -12.23 -2.68
N GLU A 266 -23.56 -11.97 -2.78
CA GLU A 266 -24.54 -12.85 -2.17
C GLU A 266 -24.42 -14.21 -2.88
N GLU A 267 -24.07 -15.27 -2.16
CA GLU A 267 -24.11 -16.64 -2.72
C GLU A 267 -25.53 -16.88 -3.28
N GLU A 268 -25.64 -17.10 -4.60
CA GLU A 268 -26.87 -17.60 -5.25
C GLU A 268 -27.25 -19.02 -4.78
#